data_AF-A0A1S3IQ92-F1
#
_entry.id   AF-A0A1S3IQ92-F1
#
_cell.length_a   1.000
_cell.length_b   1.000
_cell.length_c   1.000
_cell.angle_alpha   90.00
_cell.angle_beta   90.00
_cell.angle_gamma   90.00
#
_symmetry.space_group_name_H-M   'P 1'
#
loop_
_entity.id
_entity.type
_entity.pdbx_description
1 polymer ?
#
loop_
_entity_poly.entity_id
_entity_poly.type
_entity_poly.pdbx_seq_one_letter_code
_entity_poly.pdbx_strand_id
1 'polypeptide(L)'
;MSLSTFKTKELHPLGSLFLKTLSIFGLVHLRSGIGEDGEYSECNNLTIINLMLKIFGPMHERSLVMSLLSIQILCSGVAFLIRYPLAWVFYDI
;
A
#
# COMPACT_ATOMS: atom_id res chain seq x y z
N MET A 1 10.75 -5.46 -6.62
CA MET A 1 9.54 -5.66 -5.80
C MET A 1 9.80 -6.84 -4.88
N SER A 2 9.58 -6.71 -3.58
CA SER A 2 9.74 -7.84 -2.64
C SER A 2 8.43 -8.63 -2.52
N LEU A 3 8.52 -9.95 -2.65
CA LEU A 3 7.37 -10.86 -2.69
C LEU A 3 7.37 -11.74 -1.43
N SER A 4 6.19 -11.93 -0.85
CA SER A 4 5.92 -12.87 0.24
C SER A 4 5.20 -14.10 -0.34
N THR A 5 5.80 -15.28 -0.15
CA THR A 5 5.22 -16.57 -0.55
C THR A 5 4.44 -17.14 0.63
N PHE A 6 3.21 -17.60 0.39
CA PHE A 6 2.44 -18.34 1.39
C PHE A 6 1.59 -19.43 0.75
N LYS A 7 1.29 -20.47 1.52
CA LYS A 7 0.37 -21.52 1.09
C LYS A 7 -1.06 -21.00 1.16
N THR A 8 -1.77 -21.09 0.04
CA THR A 8 -3.15 -20.58 -0.07
C THR A 8 -4.10 -21.34 0.87
N LYS A 9 -3.79 -22.60 1.21
CA LYS A 9 -4.59 -23.47 2.09
C LYS A 9 -4.43 -23.18 3.58
N GLU A 10 -3.34 -22.55 3.99
CA GLU A 10 -3.10 -22.20 5.40
C GLU A 10 -3.63 -20.80 5.75
N LEU A 11 -4.12 -20.06 4.75
CA LEU A 11 -4.59 -18.70 4.94
C LEU A 11 -6.03 -18.69 5.48
N HIS A 12 -6.22 -18.02 6.62
CA HIS A 12 -7.53 -17.84 7.23
C HIS A 12 -8.51 -17.12 6.26
N PRO A 13 -9.80 -17.47 6.23
CA PRO A 13 -10.78 -16.87 5.31
C PRO A 13 -10.87 -15.34 5.42
N LEU A 14 -10.63 -14.77 6.60
CA LEU A 14 -10.51 -13.32 6.79
C LEU A 14 -9.31 -12.72 6.04
N GLY A 15 -8.17 -13.40 6.06
CA GLY A 15 -6.98 -12.99 5.32
C GLY A 15 -7.20 -13.03 3.81
N SER A 16 -7.91 -14.06 3.33
CA SER A 16 -8.29 -14.17 1.91
C SER A 16 -9.22 -13.02 1.49
N LEU A 17 -10.24 -12.70 2.29
CA LEU A 17 -11.13 -11.57 2.02
C LEU A 17 -10.37 -10.24 1.99
N PHE A 18 -9.49 -10.02 2.96
CA PHE A 18 -8.67 -8.80 3.04
C PHE A 18 -7.77 -8.64 1.82
N LEU A 19 -7.05 -9.70 1.41
CA LEU A 19 -6.22 -9.68 0.21
C LEU A 19 -7.03 -9.48 -1.06
N LYS A 20 -8.22 -10.07 -1.16
CA LYS A 20 -9.13 -9.92 -2.30
C LYS A 20 -9.63 -8.48 -2.41
N THR A 21 -10.03 -7.87 -1.29
CA THR A 21 -10.40 -6.45 -1.23
C THR A 21 -9.23 -5.56 -1.66
N LEU A 22 -8.05 -5.74 -1.07
CA LEU A 22 -6.85 -4.97 -1.45
C LEU A 22 -6.41 -5.18 -2.90
N SER A 23 -6.67 -6.37 -3.47
CA SER A 23 -6.41 -6.66 -4.88
C SER A 23 -7.40 -5.92 -5.79
N ILE A 24 -8.68 -5.86 -5.43
CA ILE A 24 -9.72 -5.08 -6.14
C ILE A 24 -9.36 -3.59 -6.16
N PHE A 25 -8.91 -3.04 -5.03
CA PHE A 25 -8.46 -1.66 -4.97
C PHE A 25 -7.11 -1.43 -5.71
N GLY A 26 -6.49 -2.48 -6.26
CA GLY A 26 -5.26 -2.36 -6.99
C GLY A 26 -4.06 -2.03 -6.10
N LEU A 27 -4.10 -2.29 -4.79
CA LEU A 27 -2.94 -2.13 -3.91
C LEU A 27 -2.01 -3.34 -3.94
N VAL A 28 -2.57 -4.54 -4.14
CA VAL A 28 -1.84 -5.81 -4.04
C VAL A 28 -1.69 -6.46 -5.40
N HIS A 29 -0.50 -6.97 -5.70
CA HIS A 29 -0.30 -7.89 -6.81
C HIS A 29 -0.28 -9.30 -6.21
N LEU A 30 -1.38 -10.03 -6.43
CA LEU A 30 -1.51 -11.42 -6.02
C LEU A 30 -1.21 -12.30 -7.23
N ARG A 31 -0.18 -13.13 -7.13
CA ARG A 31 0.20 -14.09 -8.15
C ARG A 31 -0.05 -15.50 -7.61
N SER A 32 -1.18 -16.07 -7.98
CA SER A 32 -1.59 -17.43 -7.59
C SER A 32 -1.04 -18.47 -8.57
N GLY A 33 -0.61 -19.63 -8.06
CA GLY A 33 -0.27 -20.80 -8.89
C GLY A 33 1.22 -20.97 -9.16
N ILE A 34 2.06 -20.79 -8.14
CA ILE A 34 3.52 -20.92 -8.26
C ILE A 34 3.96 -22.22 -7.55
N GLY A 35 4.78 -23.04 -8.21
CA GLY A 35 5.24 -24.36 -7.72
C GLY A 35 4.55 -25.56 -8.40
N GLU A 36 5.22 -26.72 -8.41
CA GLU A 36 4.78 -27.95 -9.11
C GLU A 36 3.36 -28.43 -8.72
N ASP A 37 2.88 -28.08 -7.53
CA ASP A 37 1.54 -28.46 -7.02
C ASP A 37 0.49 -27.33 -7.09
N GLY A 38 0.85 -26.13 -7.57
CA GLY A 38 -0.08 -24.99 -7.70
C GLY A 38 -0.59 -24.39 -6.37
N GLU A 39 -0.05 -24.79 -5.22
CA GLU A 39 -0.60 -24.45 -3.89
C GLU A 39 -0.12 -23.11 -3.32
N TYR A 40 0.97 -22.56 -3.86
CA TYR A 40 1.56 -21.33 -3.34
C TYR A 40 1.02 -20.10 -4.08
N SER A 41 0.72 -19.08 -3.29
CA SER A 41 0.41 -17.74 -3.77
C SER A 41 1.52 -16.80 -3.34
N GLU A 42 1.97 -15.96 -4.28
CA GLU A 42 2.88 -14.84 -4.01
C GLU A 42 2.07 -13.56 -3.89
N CYS A 43 2.33 -12.81 -2.83
CA CYS A 43 1.78 -11.48 -2.62
C CYS A 43 2.92 -10.47 -2.50
N ASN A 44 2.79 -9.32 -3.16
CA ASN A 44 3.69 -8.21 -2.91
C ASN A 44 3.59 -7.72 -1.45
N ASN A 45 4.74 -7.46 -0.82
CA ASN A 45 4.76 -6.96 0.56
C ASN A 45 3.95 -5.66 0.70
N LEU A 46 3.06 -5.62 1.70
CA LEU A 46 2.14 -4.51 1.98
C LEU A 46 2.85 -3.30 2.61
N THR A 47 3.75 -2.68 1.87
CA THR A 47 4.44 -1.45 2.29
C THR A 47 4.14 -0.31 1.34
N ILE A 48 4.15 0.92 1.86
CA ILE A 48 4.00 2.14 1.04
C ILE A 48 5.05 2.17 -0.09
N ILE A 49 6.27 1.67 0.16
CA ILE A 49 7.34 1.54 -0.85
C ILE A 49 6.90 0.67 -2.02
N ASN A 50 6.44 -0.54 -1.75
CA ASN A 50 5.99 -1.47 -2.78
C ASN A 50 4.69 -1.02 -3.47
N LEU A 51 3.84 -0.28 -2.76
CA LEU A 51 2.66 0.37 -3.34
C LEU A 51 3.06 1.48 -4.32
N MET A 52 4.02 2.32 -3.97
CA MET A 52 4.58 3.34 -4.87
C MET A 52 5.21 2.72 -6.11
N LEU A 53 6.00 1.65 -5.95
CA LEU A 53 6.55 0.90 -7.08
C LEU A 53 5.48 0.22 -7.93
N LYS A 54 4.31 -0.11 -7.35
CA LYS A 54 3.18 -0.67 -8.11
C LYS A 54 2.47 0.41 -8.95
N ILE A 55 2.27 1.61 -8.38
CA ILE A 55 1.55 2.71 -9.02
C ILE A 55 2.41 3.40 -10.09
N PHE A 56 3.67 3.69 -9.76
CA PHE A 56 4.59 4.43 -10.64
C PHE A 56 5.50 3.52 -11.47
N GLY A 57 5.49 2.21 -11.23
CA GLY A 57 6.37 1.24 -11.87
C GLY A 57 7.76 1.15 -11.21
N PRO A 58 8.71 0.43 -11.83
CA PRO A 58 10.05 0.26 -11.30
C PRO A 58 10.82 1.59 -11.32
N MET A 59 10.95 2.21 -10.15
CA MET A 59 11.70 3.45 -9.96
C MET A 59 13.08 3.18 -9.36
N HIS A 60 14.04 4.03 -9.69
CA HIS A 60 15.33 4.04 -8.99
C HIS A 60 15.13 4.53 -7.55
N GLU A 61 15.96 4.02 -6.62
CA GLU A 61 15.83 4.26 -5.18
C GLU A 61 15.73 5.75 -4.83
N ARG A 62 16.59 6.57 -5.43
CA ARG A 62 16.57 8.04 -5.23
C ARG A 62 15.22 8.66 -5.62
N SER A 63 14.66 8.27 -6.76
CA SER A 63 13.38 8.82 -7.23
C SER A 63 12.23 8.36 -6.35
N LEU A 64 12.26 7.11 -5.88
CA LEU A 64 11.27 6.56 -4.96
C LEU A 64 11.27 7.31 -3.62
N VAL A 65 12.46 7.56 -3.05
CA VAL A 65 12.61 8.33 -1.81
C VAL A 65 12.12 9.77 -2.00
N MET A 66 12.45 10.42 -3.13
CA MET A 66 11.96 11.77 -3.44
C MET A 66 10.43 11.83 -3.54
N SER A 67 9.79 10.83 -4.15
CA SER A 67 8.33 10.74 -4.21
C SER A 67 7.72 10.55 -2.80
N LEU A 68 8.32 9.70 -1.97
CA LEU A 68 7.88 9.50 -0.57
C LEU A 68 8.00 10.77 0.26
N LEU A 69 9.13 11.49 0.16
CA LEU A 69 9.32 12.77 0.84
C LEU A 69 8.31 13.82 0.37
N SER A 70 7.99 13.84 -0.92
CA SER A 70 6.97 14.74 -1.45
C SER A 70 5.59 14.46 -0.84
N ILE A 71 5.20 13.18 -0.74
CA ILE A 71 3.97 12.76 -0.05
C ILE A 71 4.00 13.15 1.43
N GLN A 72 5.15 12.99 2.10
CA GLN A 72 5.32 13.38 3.50
C GLN A 72 5.04 14.87 3.70
N ILE A 73 5.60 15.72 2.83
CA ILE A 73 5.41 17.19 2.88
C ILE A 73 3.96 17.54 2.62
N LEU A 74 3.32 16.91 1.62
CA LEU A 74 1.89 17.11 1.32
C LEU A 74 0.99 16.70 2.50
N CYS A 75 1.20 15.52 3.08
CA CYS A 75 0.47 15.05 4.25
C CYS A 75 0.67 15.98 5.45
N SER A 76 1.88 16.50 5.64
CA SER A 76 2.16 17.49 6.67
C SER A 76 1.39 18.78 6.39
N GLY A 77 1.42 19.29 5.16
CA GLY A 77 0.63 20.45 4.74
C GLY A 77 -0.87 20.26 5.01
N VAL A 78 -1.43 19.10 4.67
CA VAL A 78 -2.83 18.76 4.98
C VAL A 78 -3.07 18.71 6.49
N ALA A 79 -2.16 18.13 7.29
CA ALA A 79 -2.30 18.11 8.74
C ALA A 79 -2.28 19.52 9.35
N PHE A 80 -1.43 20.41 8.83
CA PHE A 80 -1.45 21.83 9.19
C PHE A 80 -2.77 22.50 8.76
N LEU A 81 -3.23 22.25 7.53
CA LEU A 81 -4.54 22.73 7.04
C LEU A 81 -5.74 22.11 7.75
N ILE A 82 -5.62 21.01 8.48
CA ILE A 82 -6.71 20.53 9.34
C ILE A 82 -6.60 21.20 10.70
N ARG A 83 -5.39 21.30 11.26
CA ARG A 83 -5.16 21.81 12.62
C ARG A 83 -5.43 23.30 12.78
N TYR A 84 -4.97 24.12 11.85
CA TYR A 84 -4.97 25.58 12.00
C TYR A 84 -6.29 26.27 11.59
N PRO A 85 -6.99 25.89 10.51
CA PRO A 85 -8.30 26.48 10.22
C PRO A 85 -9.42 25.88 11.07
N LEU A 86 -9.22 24.74 11.76
CA LEU A 86 -10.13 24.33 12.83
C LEU A 86 -10.25 25.43 13.91
N ALA A 87 -9.17 26.16 14.19
CA ALA A 87 -9.21 27.29 15.11
C ALA A 87 -10.11 28.42 14.58
N TRP A 88 -10.12 28.66 13.25
CA TRP A 88 -10.96 29.70 12.64
C TRP A 88 -12.44 29.29 12.62
N VAL A 89 -12.75 28.03 12.29
CA VAL A 89 -14.12 27.47 12.33
C VAL A 89 -14.72 27.46 13.74
N PHE A 90 -13.90 27.30 14.79
CA PHE A 90 -14.37 27.33 16.18
C PHE A 90 -14.46 28.73 16.80
N TYR A 91 -13.73 29.73 16.28
CA TYR A 91 -13.72 31.08 16.86
C TYR A 91 -14.74 32.05 16.25
N ASP A 92 -15.39 31.67 15.15
CA ASP A 92 -16.40 32.48 14.44
C ASP A 92 -17.84 32.13 14.86
N ILE A 93 -18.03 31.67 16.11
CA ILE A 93 -19.32 31.42 16.79
C ILE A 93 -19.45 32.30 18.04
#